data_AF-A0A5N3CPS3-F1
#
_entry.id   AF-A0A5N3CPS3-F1
#
_cell.length_a   1.000
_cell.length_b   1.000
_cell.length_c   1.000
_cell.angle_alpha   90.00
_cell.angle_beta   90.00
_cell.angle_gamma   90.00
#
_symmetry.space_group_name_H-M   'P 1'
#
loop_
_entity.id
_entity.type
_entity.pdbx_description
1 polymer ?
#
loop_
_entity_poly.entity_id
_entity_poly.type
_entity_poly.pdbx_seq_one_letter_code
_entity_poly.pdbx_strand_id
1 'polypeptide(L)'
;IRTDDERTHRYHYDSRHRLVHYTRTQYAEPLVESRYLYDPLGRRVAKRVWRRERDLTGWMSLSRKPEVTWYGWDGDRLTTIQNDRTRIQTVYQPGSFTPLIRVETATGELAKTQRRSLADALQQSGGEDGGSVVFPPVLVQMLDRLESEILADRVSEESRRWLASCGLT
;
A
#
# COMPACT_ATOMS: atom_id res chain seq x y z
N ILE A 1 -0.91 -43.04 8.50
CA ILE A 1 -1.09 -41.99 7.45
C ILE A 1 -2.58 -42.01 7.12
N ARG A 2 -3.32 -40.93 7.38
CA ARG A 2 -4.78 -40.89 7.12
C ARG A 2 -5.01 -40.82 5.61
N THR A 3 -5.71 -41.81 5.07
CA THR A 3 -5.84 -42.11 3.64
C THR A 3 -6.94 -41.29 2.93
N ASP A 4 -7.49 -40.25 3.56
CA ASP A 4 -8.68 -39.56 3.07
C ASP A 4 -8.63 -38.04 3.36
N ASP A 5 -7.65 -37.36 2.77
CA ASP A 5 -7.63 -35.89 2.70
C ASP A 5 -7.67 -35.49 1.22
N GLU A 6 -8.76 -35.84 0.55
CA GLU A 6 -8.97 -35.45 -0.84
C GLU A 6 -9.09 -33.92 -0.93
N ARG A 7 -7.99 -33.27 -1.29
CA ARG A 7 -7.93 -31.85 -1.59
C ARG A 7 -7.78 -31.65 -3.08
N THR A 8 -8.74 -30.96 -3.69
CA THR A 8 -8.61 -30.51 -5.08
C THR A 8 -8.07 -29.09 -5.10
N HIS A 9 -7.03 -28.88 -5.89
CA HIS A 9 -6.42 -27.58 -6.15
C HIS A 9 -6.69 -27.19 -7.60
N ARG A 10 -7.28 -26.01 -7.85
CA ARG A 10 -7.48 -25.48 -9.20
C ARG A 10 -6.72 -24.16 -9.36
N TYR A 11 -6.03 -24.02 -10.48
CA TYR A 11 -5.23 -22.86 -10.84
C TYR A 11 -5.74 -22.32 -12.18
N HIS A 12 -5.98 -21.01 -12.23
CA HIS A 12 -6.43 -20.34 -13.44
C HIS A 12 -5.43 -19.24 -13.81
N TYR A 13 -5.08 -19.23 -15.09
CA TYR A 13 -4.10 -18.30 -15.64
C TYR A 13 -4.75 -17.38 -16.66
N ASP A 14 -4.27 -16.14 -16.75
CA ASP A 14 -4.65 -15.24 -17.84
C ASP A 14 -3.86 -15.57 -19.13
N SER A 15 -4.13 -14.81 -20.21
CA SER A 15 -3.45 -14.96 -21.50
C SER A 15 -1.95 -14.63 -21.48
N ARG A 16 -1.45 -14.07 -20.37
CA ARG A 16 -0.02 -13.81 -20.14
C ARG A 16 0.61 -14.86 -19.22
N HIS A 17 -0.06 -16.00 -19.02
CA HIS A 17 0.37 -17.10 -18.14
C HIS A 17 0.59 -16.68 -16.68
N ARG A 18 -0.15 -15.68 -16.19
CA ARG A 18 -0.10 -15.25 -14.79
C ARG A 18 -1.23 -15.89 -14.01
N LEU A 19 -0.94 -16.43 -12.83
CA LEU A 19 -1.95 -17.02 -11.93
C LEU A 19 -2.90 -15.92 -11.43
N VAL A 20 -4.13 -15.89 -11.92
CA VAL A 20 -5.12 -14.86 -11.53
C VAL A 20 -6.14 -15.38 -10.51
N HIS A 21 -6.33 -16.69 -10.43
CA HIS A 21 -7.28 -17.31 -9.52
C HIS A 21 -6.85 -18.71 -9.07
N TYR A 22 -7.02 -18.97 -7.78
CA TYR A 22 -6.75 -20.25 -7.15
C TYR A 22 -7.92 -20.65 -6.25
N THR A 23 -8.35 -21.92 -6.33
CA THR A 23 -9.29 -22.50 -5.36
C THR A 23 -8.72 -23.79 -4.78
N ARG A 24 -9.01 -23.99 -3.49
CA ARG A 24 -8.77 -25.25 -2.79
C ARG A 24 -10.06 -25.75 -2.19
N THR A 25 -10.48 -26.93 -2.58
CA THR A 25 -11.65 -27.60 -2.01
C THR A 25 -11.24 -28.88 -1.29
N GLN A 26 -12.07 -29.32 -0.34
CA GLN A 26 -11.95 -30.62 0.33
C GLN A 26 -13.36 -31.21 0.38
N TYR A 27 -13.54 -32.44 -0.11
CA TYR A 27 -14.88 -33.05 -0.27
C TYR A 27 -15.89 -32.13 -1.00
N ALA A 28 -15.47 -31.57 -2.14
CA ALA A 28 -16.20 -30.56 -2.93
C ALA A 28 -16.49 -29.21 -2.21
N GLU A 29 -16.16 -29.06 -0.94
CA GLU A 29 -16.38 -27.84 -0.17
C GLU A 29 -15.21 -26.85 -0.29
N PRO A 30 -15.43 -25.55 -0.54
CA PRO A 30 -14.35 -24.57 -0.67
C PRO A 30 -13.69 -24.28 0.68
N LEU A 31 -12.38 -24.50 0.75
CA LEU A 31 -11.54 -24.13 1.89
C LEU A 31 -10.91 -22.75 1.73
N VAL A 32 -10.45 -22.45 0.52
CA VAL A 32 -9.75 -21.21 0.18
C VAL A 32 -10.08 -20.81 -1.25
N GLU A 33 -10.32 -19.52 -1.46
CA GLU A 33 -10.26 -18.89 -2.76
C GLU A 33 -9.23 -17.76 -2.72
N SER A 34 -8.46 -17.58 -3.78
CA SER A 34 -7.50 -16.48 -3.90
C SER A 34 -7.53 -15.86 -5.27
N ARG A 35 -7.48 -14.53 -5.33
CA ARG A 35 -7.37 -13.74 -6.57
C ARG A 35 -6.11 -12.89 -6.53
N TYR A 36 -5.46 -12.74 -7.67
CA TYR A 36 -4.20 -12.00 -7.79
C TYR A 36 -4.34 -10.93 -8.87
N LEU A 37 -3.84 -9.73 -8.57
CA LEU A 37 -3.80 -8.60 -9.50
C LEU A 37 -2.35 -8.29 -9.84
N TYR A 38 -2.12 -7.90 -11.09
CA TYR A 38 -0.80 -7.62 -11.64
C TYR A 38 -0.78 -6.29 -12.38
N ASP A 39 0.34 -5.58 -12.32
CA ASP A 39 0.59 -4.42 -13.18
C ASP A 39 0.90 -4.85 -14.64
N PRO A 40 1.03 -3.91 -15.60
CA PRO A 40 1.37 -4.24 -16.99
C PRO A 40 2.73 -4.93 -17.17
N LEU A 41 3.68 -4.70 -16.25
CA LEU A 41 5.00 -5.34 -16.24
C LEU A 41 4.97 -6.75 -15.64
N GLY A 42 3.80 -7.23 -15.19
CA GLY A 42 3.62 -8.59 -14.69
C GLY A 42 3.96 -8.76 -13.20
N ARG A 43 4.18 -7.68 -12.46
CA ARG A 43 4.43 -7.74 -11.03
C ARG A 43 3.11 -7.76 -10.27
N ARG A 44 3.01 -8.62 -9.27
CA ARG A 44 1.79 -8.75 -8.46
C ARG A 44 1.61 -7.49 -7.61
N VAL A 45 0.48 -6.80 -7.74
CA VAL A 45 0.14 -5.58 -6.98
C VAL A 45 -0.87 -5.85 -5.86
N ALA A 46 -1.67 -6.92 -5.98
CA ALA A 46 -2.58 -7.32 -4.91
C ALA A 46 -2.79 -8.84 -4.86
N LYS A 47 -3.10 -9.33 -3.66
CA LYS A 47 -3.60 -10.67 -3.38
C LYS A 47 -4.82 -10.55 -2.49
N ARG A 48 -5.92 -11.18 -2.87
CA ARG A 48 -7.17 -11.27 -2.09
C ARG A 48 -7.39 -12.72 -1.73
N VAL A 49 -7.64 -13.03 -0.46
CA VAL A 49 -7.83 -14.40 0.03
C VAL A 49 -9.13 -14.49 0.81
N TRP A 50 -10.00 -15.38 0.37
CA TRP A 50 -11.19 -15.79 1.12
C TRP A 50 -10.90 -17.14 1.76
N ARG A 51 -11.22 -17.28 3.04
CA ARG A 51 -10.99 -18.51 3.80
C ARG A 51 -12.31 -19.03 4.32
N ARG A 52 -12.43 -20.35 4.37
CA ARG A 52 -13.61 -20.98 4.98
C ARG A 52 -13.61 -20.66 6.48
N GLU A 53 -14.67 -20.00 6.91
CA GLU A 53 -14.90 -19.60 8.29
C GLU A 53 -16.34 -19.91 8.69
N ARG A 54 -16.57 -19.93 10.01
CA ARG A 54 -17.90 -20.10 10.59
C ARG A 54 -18.52 -18.72 10.78
N ASP A 55 -19.72 -18.51 10.28
CA ASP A 55 -20.48 -17.28 10.55
C ASP A 55 -21.23 -17.34 11.89
N LEU A 56 -21.94 -16.25 12.24
CA LEU A 56 -22.70 -16.14 13.49
C LEU A 56 -23.85 -17.15 13.62
N THR A 57 -24.30 -17.76 12.51
CA THR A 57 -25.33 -18.79 12.50
C THR A 57 -24.75 -20.20 12.62
N GLY A 58 -23.42 -20.32 12.61
CA GLY A 58 -22.71 -21.59 12.61
C GLY A 58 -22.47 -22.17 11.22
N TRP A 59 -22.88 -21.48 10.15
CA TRP A 59 -22.70 -21.93 8.77
C TRP A 59 -21.25 -21.78 8.33
N MET A 60 -20.73 -22.78 7.61
CA MET A 60 -19.35 -22.84 7.15
C MET A 60 -19.27 -22.41 5.68
N SER A 61 -18.77 -21.21 5.41
CA SER A 61 -18.62 -20.68 4.05
C SER A 61 -17.33 -19.88 3.90
N LEU A 62 -16.95 -19.53 2.68
CA LEU A 62 -15.87 -18.57 2.48
C LEU A 62 -16.24 -17.24 3.13
N SER A 63 -15.24 -16.57 3.71
CA SER A 63 -15.41 -15.27 4.35
C SER A 63 -16.14 -14.28 3.45
N ARG A 64 -16.95 -13.38 4.00
CA ARG A 64 -17.67 -12.40 3.15
C ARG A 64 -16.72 -11.37 2.54
N LYS A 65 -15.67 -11.01 3.28
CA LYS A 65 -14.62 -10.09 2.85
C LYS A 65 -13.29 -10.85 2.71
N PRO A 66 -12.50 -10.56 1.68
CA PRO A 66 -11.16 -11.13 1.58
C PRO A 66 -10.19 -10.46 2.54
N GLU A 67 -9.21 -11.23 3.01
CA GLU A 67 -7.93 -10.68 3.46
C GLU A 67 -7.20 -10.12 2.22
N VAL A 68 -6.78 -8.85 2.26
CA VAL A 68 -6.10 -8.20 1.14
C VAL A 68 -4.66 -7.90 1.52
N THR A 69 -3.72 -8.26 0.64
CA THR A 69 -2.33 -7.83 0.69
C THR A 69 -2.00 -7.04 -0.55
N TRP A 70 -1.50 -5.83 -0.37
CA TRP A 70 -0.99 -4.94 -1.40
C TRP A 70 0.53 -5.03 -1.48
N TYR A 71 1.05 -4.87 -2.69
CA TYR A 71 2.48 -4.93 -2.99
C TYR A 71 2.88 -3.67 -3.78
N GLY A 72 3.81 -2.90 -3.22
CA GLY A 72 4.38 -1.70 -3.84
C GLY A 72 5.77 -1.97 -4.39
N TRP A 73 6.05 -1.45 -5.58
CA TRP A 73 7.27 -1.73 -6.33
C TRP A 73 8.02 -0.44 -6.67
N ASP A 74 9.34 -0.51 -6.69
CA ASP A 74 10.25 0.49 -7.27
C ASP A 74 11.13 -0.21 -8.32
N GLY A 75 10.86 0.04 -9.60
CA GLY A 75 11.33 -0.84 -10.67
C GLY A 75 10.94 -2.28 -10.37
N ASP A 76 11.92 -3.18 -10.30
CA ASP A 76 11.70 -4.60 -10.00
C ASP A 76 11.86 -4.95 -8.51
N ARG A 77 12.01 -3.95 -7.65
CA ARG A 77 12.21 -4.13 -6.21
C ARG A 77 10.88 -4.04 -5.48
N LEU A 78 10.55 -5.08 -4.72
CA LEU A 78 9.37 -5.07 -3.85
C LEU A 78 9.66 -4.20 -2.61
N THR A 79 9.19 -2.97 -2.62
CA THR A 79 9.49 -2.00 -1.55
C THR A 79 8.45 -1.98 -0.45
N THR A 80 7.21 -2.38 -0.72
CA THR A 80 6.12 -2.33 0.26
C THR A 80 5.28 -3.60 0.22
N ILE A 81 4.99 -4.18 1.39
CA ILE A 81 3.97 -5.21 1.57
C ILE A 81 3.01 -4.70 2.64
N GLN A 82 1.73 -4.58 2.33
CA GLN A 82 0.76 -4.07 3.28
C GLN A 82 -0.50 -4.93 3.31
N ASN A 83 -0.92 -5.34 4.50
CA ASN A 83 -2.24 -5.89 4.75
C ASN A 83 -2.96 -5.02 5.79
N ASP A 84 -4.10 -5.50 6.28
CA ASP A 84 -4.91 -4.85 7.30
C ASP A 84 -4.22 -4.72 8.67
N ARG A 85 -3.20 -5.56 8.95
CA ARG A 85 -2.49 -5.61 10.23
C ARG A 85 -1.15 -4.90 10.18
N THR A 86 -0.36 -5.09 9.13
CA THR A 86 1.02 -4.62 9.02
C THR A 86 1.33 -4.04 7.65
N ARG A 87 2.17 -3.01 7.65
CA ARG A 87 2.92 -2.50 6.50
C ARG A 87 4.39 -2.75 6.74
N ILE A 88 5.03 -3.44 5.80
CA ILE A 88 6.47 -3.65 5.75
C ILE A 88 7.00 -2.81 4.60
N GLN A 89 8.01 -1.99 4.86
CA GLN A 89 8.74 -1.26 3.84
C GLN A 89 10.21 -1.65 3.86
N THR A 90 10.78 -1.92 2.67
CA THR A 90 12.20 -2.24 2.51
C THR A 90 12.85 -1.18 1.64
N VAL A 91 13.87 -0.52 2.19
CA VAL A 91 14.76 0.39 1.46
C VAL A 91 15.97 -0.41 1.02
N TYR A 92 16.33 -0.29 -0.25
CA TYR A 92 17.45 -1.00 -0.85
C TYR A 92 18.63 -0.07 -1.09
N GLN A 93 19.82 -0.65 -1.22
CA GLN A 93 20.98 0.08 -1.74
C GLN A 93 20.70 0.65 -3.14
N PRO A 94 21.30 1.79 -3.52
CA PRO A 94 21.17 2.34 -4.86
C PRO A 94 21.57 1.31 -5.93
N GLY A 95 20.72 1.10 -6.93
CA GLY A 95 20.98 0.17 -8.05
C GLY A 95 21.08 -1.31 -7.67
N SER A 96 20.71 -1.70 -6.44
CA SER A 96 20.92 -3.06 -5.92
C SER A 96 19.65 -3.63 -5.29
N PHE A 97 19.62 -4.96 -5.16
CA PHE A 97 18.61 -5.73 -4.42
C PHE A 97 19.02 -6.00 -2.96
N THR A 98 20.17 -5.50 -2.51
CA THR A 98 20.60 -5.60 -1.12
C THR A 98 19.75 -4.68 -0.23
N PRO A 99 18.99 -5.22 0.75
CA PRO A 99 18.21 -4.40 1.66
C PRO A 99 19.14 -3.63 2.60
N LEU A 100 18.88 -2.33 2.77
CA LEU A 100 19.51 -1.48 3.78
C LEU A 100 18.70 -1.47 5.07
N ILE A 101 17.40 -1.22 4.96
CA ILE A 101 16.50 -1.04 6.10
C ILE A 101 15.18 -1.74 5.79
N ARG A 102 14.65 -2.45 6.80
CA ARG A 102 13.28 -2.98 6.78
C ARG A 102 12.51 -2.39 7.95
N VAL A 103 11.50 -1.59 7.64
CA VAL A 103 10.59 -1.00 8.61
C VAL A 103 9.30 -1.80 8.63
N GLU A 104 8.85 -2.20 9.81
CA GLU A 104 7.57 -2.87 10.00
C GLU A 104 6.70 -2.02 10.93
N THR A 105 5.53 -1.65 10.44
CA THR A 105 4.60 -0.74 11.12
C THR A 105 3.24 -1.39 11.14
N ALA A 106 2.58 -1.40 12.30
CA ALA A 106 1.19 -1.83 12.36
C ALA A 106 0.31 -0.86 11.54
N THR A 107 -0.56 -1.39 10.67
CA THR A 107 -1.41 -0.57 9.80
C THR A 107 -2.32 0.37 10.60
N GLY A 108 -2.75 -0.05 11.79
CA GLY A 108 -3.48 0.80 12.73
C GLY A 108 -2.69 2.03 13.22
N GLU A 109 -1.37 1.94 13.32
CA GLU A 109 -0.52 3.09 13.70
C GLU A 109 -0.35 4.08 12.55
N LEU A 110 -0.40 3.62 11.30
CA LEU A 110 -0.43 4.51 10.14
C LEU A 110 -1.68 5.41 10.15
N ALA A 111 -2.83 4.87 10.55
CA ALA A 111 -4.08 5.63 10.66
C ALA A 111 -4.05 6.67 11.80
N LYS A 112 -3.24 6.42 12.85
CA LYS A 112 -3.00 7.38 13.93
C LYS A 112 -1.98 8.45 13.58
N THR A 113 -1.16 8.19 12.55
CA THR A 113 -0.22 9.17 12.04
C THR A 113 -1.04 10.25 11.34
N GLN A 114 -1.32 11.33 12.05
CA GLN A 114 -1.98 12.50 11.49
C GLN A 114 -1.20 12.93 10.24
N ARG A 115 -1.89 13.10 9.11
CA ARG A 115 -1.29 13.70 7.92
C ARG A 115 -0.83 15.10 8.34
N ARG A 116 0.48 15.27 8.44
CA ARG A 116 1.10 16.58 8.67
C ARG A 116 0.84 17.40 7.41
N SER A 117 0.34 18.62 7.56
CA SER A 117 0.21 19.50 6.39
C SER A 117 1.59 19.74 5.78
N LEU A 118 1.63 20.21 4.53
CA LEU A 118 2.88 20.62 3.91
C LEU A 118 3.60 21.66 4.77
N ALA A 119 2.84 22.58 5.40
CA ALA A 119 3.38 23.53 6.36
C ALA A 119 3.99 22.84 7.59
N ASP A 120 3.28 21.92 8.24
CA ASP A 120 3.78 21.18 9.39
C ASP A 120 5.07 20.42 9.09
N ALA A 121 5.13 19.79 7.91
CA ALA A 121 6.30 19.03 7.47
C ALA A 121 7.51 19.94 7.24
N LEU A 122 7.32 21.07 6.56
CA LEU A 122 8.39 22.04 6.26
C LEU A 122 8.85 22.79 7.52
N GLN A 123 7.94 23.11 8.44
CA GLN A 123 8.28 23.72 9.73
C GLN A 123 9.16 22.80 10.58
N GLN A 124 8.94 21.49 10.52
CA GLN A 124 9.74 20.50 11.25
C GLN A 124 11.09 20.21 10.59
N SER A 125 11.24 20.46 9.29
CA SER A 125 12.50 20.26 8.56
C SER A 125 13.36 21.53 8.42
N GLY A 126 12.83 22.70 8.79
CA GLY A 126 13.34 24.00 8.35
C GLY A 126 14.56 24.56 9.10
N GLY A 127 14.98 23.99 10.23
CA GLY A 127 16.16 24.45 10.95
C GLY A 127 17.44 23.77 10.45
N GLU A 128 18.50 24.55 10.20
CA GLU A 128 19.83 24.01 9.85
C GLU A 128 20.38 23.04 10.92
N ASP A 129 19.89 23.15 12.16
CA ASP A 129 20.21 22.26 13.29
C ASP A 129 19.11 21.22 13.59
N GLY A 130 18.13 21.03 12.70
CA GLY A 130 16.96 20.16 12.94
C GLY A 130 15.93 20.74 13.92
N GLY A 131 16.02 22.04 14.22
CA GLY A 131 15.03 22.76 15.02
C GLY A 131 13.74 23.07 14.26
N SER A 132 12.60 23.07 14.96
CA SER A 132 11.32 23.49 14.39
C SER A 132 11.32 25.00 14.11
N VAL A 133 10.96 25.40 12.89
CA VAL A 133 10.76 26.80 12.50
C VAL A 133 9.26 27.14 12.56
N VAL A 134 8.93 28.33 13.06
CA VAL A 134 7.54 28.83 13.04
C VAL A 134 7.33 29.69 11.81
N PHE A 135 6.45 29.27 10.90
CA PHE A 135 6.13 30.04 9.70
C PHE A 135 5.12 31.16 9.97
N PRO A 136 5.24 32.32 9.29
CA PRO A 136 4.20 33.34 9.30
C PRO A 136 2.85 32.77 8.79
N PRO A 137 1.69 33.24 9.30
CA PRO A 137 0.38 32.71 8.90
C PRO A 137 0.11 32.75 7.39
N VAL A 138 0.63 33.78 6.70
CA VAL A 138 0.45 33.92 5.25
C VAL A 138 1.16 32.80 4.48
N LEU A 139 2.34 32.38 4.95
CA LEU A 139 3.10 31.29 4.33
C LEU A 139 2.40 29.95 4.56
N VAL A 140 1.85 29.73 5.76
CA VAL A 140 1.03 28.55 6.07
C VAL A 140 -0.17 28.47 5.13
N GLN A 141 -0.90 29.57 4.93
CA GLN A 141 -2.05 29.61 4.01
C GLN A 141 -1.66 29.31 2.56
N MET A 142 -0.51 29.81 2.10
CA MET A 142 -0.01 29.51 0.75
C MET A 142 0.36 28.04 0.60
N LEU A 143 0.99 27.45 1.62
CA LEU A 143 1.33 26.02 1.66
C LEU A 143 0.08 25.12 1.73
N ASP A 144 -0.92 25.49 2.53
CA ASP A 144 -2.20 24.76 2.63
C ASP A 144 -2.99 24.80 1.31
N ARG A 145 -2.97 25.95 0.63
CA ARG A 145 -3.55 26.10 -0.71
C ARG A 145 -2.80 25.22 -1.71
N LEU A 146 -1.47 25.28 -1.73
CA LEU A 146 -0.65 24.46 -2.63
C LEU A 146 -0.89 22.97 -2.36
N GLU A 147 -0.94 22.53 -1.11
CA GLU A 147 -1.23 21.14 -0.75
C GLU A 147 -2.61 20.73 -1.29
N SER A 148 -3.64 21.56 -1.11
CA SER A 148 -4.99 21.30 -1.62
C SER A 148 -5.03 21.19 -3.16
N GLU A 149 -4.28 22.05 -3.85
CA GLU A 149 -4.16 22.06 -5.31
C GLU A 149 -3.44 20.81 -5.85
N ILE A 150 -2.36 20.38 -5.18
CA ILE A 150 -1.63 19.15 -5.52
C ILE A 150 -2.53 17.93 -5.30
N LEU A 151 -3.27 17.86 -4.18
CA LEU A 151 -4.18 16.76 -3.90
C LEU A 151 -5.35 16.67 -4.89
N ALA A 152 -5.71 17.80 -5.50
CA ALA A 152 -6.72 17.89 -6.56
C ALA A 152 -6.14 17.75 -7.98
N ASP A 153 -4.85 17.43 -8.11
CA ASP A 153 -4.09 17.32 -9.36
C ASP A 153 -4.21 18.57 -10.27
N ARG A 154 -4.31 19.75 -9.65
CA ARG A 154 -4.59 21.03 -10.34
C ARG A 154 -3.87 22.18 -9.65
N VAL A 155 -2.58 22.34 -9.94
CA VAL A 155 -1.79 23.50 -9.47
C VAL A 155 -2.19 24.77 -10.22
N SER A 156 -2.50 25.83 -9.48
CA SER A 156 -2.87 27.13 -10.06
C SER A 156 -1.66 27.90 -10.58
N GLU A 157 -1.89 28.81 -11.53
CA GLU A 157 -0.84 29.71 -12.05
C GLU A 157 -0.23 30.60 -10.96
N GLU A 158 -1.02 30.95 -9.94
CA GLU A 158 -0.56 31.71 -8.79
C GLU A 158 0.45 30.90 -7.97
N SER A 159 0.13 29.64 -7.67
CA SER A 159 1.03 28.71 -6.97
C SER A 159 2.29 28.41 -7.80
N ARG A 160 2.18 28.27 -9.12
CA ARG A 160 3.35 28.09 -10.01
C ARG A 160 4.28 29.31 -9.98
N ARG A 161 3.73 30.52 -10.09
CA ARG A 161 4.53 31.76 -10.02
C ARG A 161 5.21 31.92 -8.67
N TRP A 162 4.50 31.57 -7.60
CA TRP A 162 5.06 31.59 -6.26
C TRP A 162 6.21 30.59 -6.09
N LEU A 163 6.03 29.32 -6.50
CA LEU A 163 7.10 28.31 -6.48
C LEU A 163 8.32 28.75 -7.31
N ALA A 164 8.10 29.34 -8.49
CA ALA A 164 9.17 29.89 -9.31
C ALA A 164 9.92 31.03 -8.60
N SER A 165 9.21 31.89 -7.84
CA SER A 165 9.85 32.93 -7.02
C SER A 165 10.71 32.37 -5.89
N CYS A 166 10.42 31.14 -5.45
CA CYS A 166 11.23 30.39 -4.48
C CYS A 166 12.39 29.60 -5.13
N GLY A 167 12.58 29.70 -6.46
CA GLY A 167 13.64 28.98 -7.18
C GLY A 167 13.35 27.49 -7.42
N LEU A 168 12.10 27.06 -7.24
CA LEU A 168 11.64 25.69 -7.48
C LEU A 168 10.95 25.63 -8.86
N THR A 169 11.72 25.36 -9.91
CA THR A 169 11.23 25.11 -11.28
C THR A 169 11.86 23.86 -11.87
#